data_AF-X1HE37-F1
#
_entry.id   AF-X1HE37-F1
#
_cell.length_a   1.000
_cell.length_b   1.000
_cell.length_c   1.000
_cell.angle_alpha   90.00
_cell.angle_beta   90.00
_cell.angle_gamma   90.00
#
_symmetry.space_group_name_H-M   'P 1'
#
loop_
_entity.id
_entity.type
_entity.pdbx_description
1 polymer ?
#
loop_
_entity_poly.entity_id
_entity_poly.type
_entity_poly.pdbx_seq_one_letter_code
_entity_poly.pdbx_strand_id
1 'polypeptide(L)'
;GFEFLPGMQKKQDREMLKIPQQMSLAEGFSLSRDEQTYCIFKEIISGLQFIRHNQAIWESGLYVELTAYQYQVFIDFSELKDNEFHHYAELCSSLAGRGVPDLNDALIDIILKPVQQSFSNVYNSRIIQYIVEHKGPSGRGVEPAFLDDIEKKAFQFFQSVEQFLGSRGDGSIVIEETAAKELHPLLEAALLQSTDPDKALSGASAKKLHWHIIYCWIILSTLIKAIKPGYDFDQRLIDDLRLEWVIRPVWHNLGLNAEKSAGHLLLLKILLQFRGWLFSPAPRLQEILETQEAKQYLQVNRYKSILWFNKEAFETLLFCFYFLRKDIISSVRKWIRMAKKVNYRFEKLMELIMFFSECHR
;
A
#
# COMPACT_ATOMS: atom_id res chain seq x y z
N GLY A 1 -3.24 -72.85 42.57
CA GLY A 1 -4.04 -71.62 42.68
C GLY A 1 -3.85 -70.83 41.41
N PHE A 2 -4.91 -70.75 40.60
CA PHE A 2 -5.45 -69.56 39.96
C PHE A 2 -6.58 -70.05 39.06
N GLU A 3 -7.81 -69.80 39.53
CA GLU A 3 -9.06 -70.01 38.82
C GLU A 3 -9.11 -69.12 37.57
N PHE A 4 -9.41 -69.72 36.42
CA PHE A 4 -9.97 -69.00 35.29
C PHE A 4 -11.47 -69.31 35.26
N LEU A 5 -12.28 -68.34 35.69
CA LEU A 5 -13.72 -68.33 35.41
C LEU A 5 -14.02 -67.50 34.15
N PRO A 6 -15.08 -67.84 33.42
CA PRO A 6 -15.38 -67.37 32.08
C PRO A 6 -16.34 -66.18 32.09
N GLY A 7 -16.42 -65.45 30.97
CA GLY A 7 -17.50 -64.48 30.78
C GLY A 7 -17.29 -63.50 29.65
N MET A 8 -17.49 -63.95 28.41
CA MET A 8 -17.91 -63.06 27.32
C MET A 8 -19.30 -62.50 27.68
N GLN A 9 -19.35 -61.34 28.35
CA GLN A 9 -20.54 -60.51 28.35
C GLN A 9 -20.52 -59.66 27.09
N LYS A 10 -21.44 -59.96 26.17
CA LYS A 10 -21.91 -59.01 25.15
C LYS A 10 -22.26 -57.71 25.86
N LYS A 11 -21.44 -56.66 25.66
CA LYS A 11 -21.88 -55.29 25.91
C LYS A 11 -23.06 -55.05 24.98
N GLN A 12 -24.25 -55.04 25.56
CA GLN A 12 -25.43 -54.49 24.93
C GLN A 12 -25.10 -53.02 24.62
N ASP A 13 -24.86 -52.73 23.35
CA ASP A 13 -24.95 -51.38 22.83
C ASP A 13 -26.38 -50.92 23.05
N ARG A 14 -26.61 -50.25 24.18
CA ARG A 14 -27.79 -49.42 24.37
C ARG A 14 -27.72 -48.37 23.27
N GLU A 15 -28.55 -48.54 22.25
CA GLU A 15 -28.96 -47.44 21.37
C GLU A 15 -29.46 -46.32 22.29
N MET A 16 -28.58 -45.37 22.62
CA MET A 16 -28.98 -44.14 23.26
C MET A 16 -29.87 -43.44 22.25
N LEU A 17 -31.18 -43.53 22.46
CA LEU A 17 -32.16 -42.64 21.87
C LEU A 17 -31.59 -41.22 21.95
N LYS A 18 -31.23 -40.64 20.80
CA LYS A 18 -30.86 -39.23 20.71
C LYS A 18 -32.12 -38.44 20.97
N ILE A 19 -32.36 -38.14 22.25
CA ILE A 19 -33.44 -37.26 22.67
C ILE A 19 -33.07 -35.87 22.14
N PRO A 20 -33.92 -35.21 21.33
CA PRO A 20 -33.63 -33.86 20.87
C PRO A 20 -33.51 -32.95 22.10
N GLN A 21 -32.32 -32.45 22.35
CA GLN A 21 -32.07 -31.45 23.38
C GLN A 21 -32.20 -30.07 22.74
N GLN A 22 -33.06 -29.24 23.34
CA GLN A 22 -33.09 -27.82 23.05
C GLN A 22 -32.02 -27.14 23.90
N MET A 23 -31.09 -26.47 23.25
CA MET A 23 -30.06 -25.65 23.89
C MET A 23 -29.98 -24.30 23.18
N SER A 24 -29.42 -23.30 23.85
CA SER A 24 -29.16 -22.01 23.21
C SER A 24 -28.10 -22.14 22.11
N LEU A 25 -28.08 -21.17 21.19
CA LEU A 25 -27.07 -21.13 20.13
C LEU A 25 -25.65 -21.09 20.70
N ALA A 26 -25.45 -20.30 21.76
CA ALA A 26 -24.16 -20.16 22.42
C ALA A 26 -23.68 -21.47 23.07
N GLU A 27 -24.59 -22.23 23.70
CA GLU A 27 -24.28 -23.56 24.23
C GLU A 27 -23.98 -24.56 23.11
N GLY A 28 -24.78 -24.56 22.04
CA GLY A 28 -24.62 -25.45 20.90
C GLY A 28 -23.29 -25.26 20.16
N PHE A 29 -22.78 -24.03 20.09
CA PHE A 29 -21.46 -23.72 19.55
C PHE A 29 -20.34 -23.70 20.60
N SER A 30 -20.64 -24.00 21.87
CA SER A 30 -19.68 -23.99 22.98
C SER A 30 -18.92 -22.65 23.11
N LEU A 31 -19.62 -21.53 22.92
CA LEU A 31 -19.03 -20.19 23.02
C LEU A 31 -18.72 -19.85 24.49
N SER A 32 -17.56 -19.27 24.74
CA SER A 32 -17.17 -18.80 26.06
C SER A 32 -17.97 -17.55 26.49
N ARG A 33 -18.07 -17.34 27.80
CA ARG A 33 -18.64 -16.15 28.43
C ARG A 33 -17.54 -15.22 28.92
N ASP A 34 -16.70 -14.75 28.01
CA ASP A 34 -15.60 -13.83 28.28
C ASP A 34 -15.82 -12.52 27.48
N GLU A 35 -15.57 -11.37 28.12
CA GLU A 35 -15.69 -10.04 27.51
C GLU A 35 -14.69 -9.80 26.37
N GLN A 36 -13.65 -10.64 26.25
CA GLN A 36 -12.66 -10.55 25.18
C GLN A 36 -12.88 -11.57 24.07
N THR A 37 -14.07 -12.16 23.96
CA THR A 37 -14.32 -13.25 23.00
C THR A 37 -15.39 -12.91 21.99
N TYR A 38 -15.11 -13.29 20.75
CA TYR A 38 -15.89 -12.97 19.58
C TYR A 38 -16.13 -14.22 18.75
N CYS A 39 -17.33 -14.35 18.24
CA CYS A 39 -17.70 -15.40 17.31
C CYS A 39 -17.65 -14.85 15.89
N ILE A 40 -16.92 -15.52 15.02
CA ILE A 40 -16.92 -15.28 13.58
C ILE A 40 -17.63 -16.41 12.85
N PHE A 41 -18.30 -16.08 11.75
CA PHE A 41 -19.03 -17.04 10.92
C PHE A 41 -19.30 -16.45 9.54
N LYS A 42 -19.68 -17.30 8.58
CA LYS A 42 -19.95 -16.91 7.18
C LYS A 42 -21.38 -17.22 6.80
N GLU A 43 -22.04 -16.30 6.12
CA GLU A 43 -23.31 -16.55 5.44
C GLU A 43 -23.04 -16.88 3.97
N ILE A 44 -23.43 -18.08 3.54
CA ILE A 44 -22.97 -18.64 2.25
C ILE A 44 -23.57 -17.89 1.05
N ILE A 45 -24.82 -17.44 1.14
CA ILE A 45 -25.55 -16.93 -0.03
C ILE A 45 -25.03 -15.56 -0.45
N SER A 46 -24.85 -14.66 0.51
CA SER A 46 -24.21 -13.36 0.31
C SER A 46 -22.68 -13.47 0.23
N GLY A 47 -22.11 -14.56 0.75
CA GLY A 47 -20.67 -14.76 0.87
C GLY A 47 -20.02 -13.92 1.96
N LEU A 48 -20.80 -13.17 2.75
CA LEU A 48 -20.28 -12.27 3.78
C LEU A 48 -19.89 -13.03 5.05
N GLN A 49 -18.81 -12.56 5.66
CA GLN A 49 -18.33 -12.94 6.98
C GLN A 49 -18.79 -11.93 8.02
N PHE A 50 -19.04 -12.40 9.23
CA PHE A 50 -19.56 -11.62 10.34
C PHE A 50 -18.72 -11.87 11.58
N ILE A 51 -18.59 -10.85 12.41
CA ILE A 51 -18.04 -10.92 13.76
C ILE A 51 -19.10 -10.45 14.76
N ARG A 52 -19.23 -11.15 15.88
CA ARG A 52 -20.16 -10.82 16.97
C ARG A 52 -19.49 -11.02 18.31
N HIS A 53 -19.76 -10.13 19.24
CA HIS A 53 -19.34 -10.32 20.63
C HIS A 53 -20.08 -11.52 21.23
N ASN A 54 -19.37 -12.43 21.90
CA ASN A 54 -19.98 -13.65 22.44
C ASN A 54 -21.09 -13.34 23.45
N GLN A 55 -20.88 -12.36 24.32
CA GLN A 55 -21.90 -11.90 25.27
C GLN A 55 -23.21 -11.50 24.59
N ALA A 56 -23.16 -10.83 23.42
CA ALA A 56 -24.37 -10.46 22.70
C ALA A 56 -25.14 -11.70 22.20
N ILE A 57 -24.43 -12.77 21.80
CA ILE A 57 -25.05 -14.04 21.41
C ILE A 57 -25.66 -14.74 22.62
N TRP A 58 -25.01 -14.70 23.79
CA TRP A 58 -25.54 -15.27 25.03
C TRP A 58 -26.80 -14.55 25.51
N GLU A 59 -26.85 -13.22 25.42
CA GLU A 59 -27.93 -12.40 25.96
C GLU A 59 -29.11 -12.24 24.99
N SER A 60 -28.82 -12.06 23.70
CA SER A 60 -29.81 -11.68 22.68
C SER A 60 -29.94 -12.70 21.54
N GLY A 61 -29.12 -13.76 21.53
CA GLY A 61 -29.06 -14.70 20.41
C GLY A 61 -28.45 -14.09 19.16
N LEU A 62 -28.63 -14.77 18.02
CA LEU A 62 -28.21 -14.27 16.71
C LEU A 62 -29.37 -13.55 16.03
N TYR A 63 -29.18 -12.28 15.69
CA TYR A 63 -30.14 -11.54 14.88
C TYR A 63 -30.18 -12.09 13.45
N VAL A 64 -31.39 -12.45 12.99
CA VAL A 64 -31.67 -12.98 11.65
C VAL A 64 -32.93 -12.29 11.14
N GLU A 65 -32.85 -11.69 9.96
CA GLU A 65 -33.99 -11.10 9.25
C GLU A 65 -34.18 -11.82 7.91
N LEU A 66 -35.38 -12.38 7.71
CA LEU A 66 -35.76 -13.10 6.50
C LEU A 66 -36.97 -12.42 5.87
N THR A 67 -36.87 -12.09 4.58
CA THR A 67 -38.02 -11.68 3.77
C THR A 67 -38.68 -12.89 3.10
N ALA A 68 -39.81 -12.70 2.42
CA ALA A 68 -40.53 -13.80 1.79
C ALA A 68 -39.66 -14.56 0.78
N TYR A 69 -39.67 -15.90 0.89
CA TYR A 69 -38.88 -16.82 0.06
C TYR A 69 -37.35 -16.73 0.24
N GLN A 70 -36.87 -16.00 1.25
CA GLN A 70 -35.46 -15.93 1.58
C GLN A 70 -35.08 -17.05 2.57
N TYR A 71 -33.90 -17.61 2.41
CA TYR A 71 -33.22 -18.43 3.40
C TYR A 71 -31.84 -17.83 3.65
N GLN A 72 -31.24 -18.14 4.81
CA GLN A 72 -29.86 -17.79 5.16
C GLN A 72 -29.18 -19.05 5.69
N VAL A 73 -27.93 -19.27 5.29
CA VAL A 73 -27.16 -20.43 5.74
C VAL A 73 -25.86 -19.92 6.33
N PHE A 74 -25.73 -20.06 7.65
CA PHE A 74 -24.53 -19.68 8.38
C PHE A 74 -23.67 -20.92 8.65
N ILE A 75 -22.38 -20.83 8.36
CA ILE A 75 -21.38 -21.89 8.56
C ILE A 75 -20.10 -21.32 9.16
N ASP A 76 -19.16 -22.23 9.44
CA ASP A 76 -17.80 -21.90 9.88
C ASP A 76 -17.76 -21.05 11.17
N PHE A 77 -18.69 -21.32 12.08
CA PHE A 77 -18.68 -20.73 13.42
C PHE A 77 -17.38 -21.08 14.13
N SER A 78 -16.66 -20.05 14.55
CA SER A 78 -15.44 -20.19 15.34
C SER A 78 -15.33 -19.04 16.32
N GLU A 79 -14.70 -19.33 17.45
CA GLU A 79 -14.42 -18.34 18.48
C GLU A 79 -13.01 -17.81 18.35
N LEU A 80 -12.87 -16.51 18.53
CA LEU A 80 -11.60 -15.79 18.60
C LEU A 80 -11.54 -15.04 19.92
N LYS A 81 -10.34 -14.99 20.50
CA LYS A 81 -10.02 -14.08 21.59
C LYS A 81 -9.41 -12.81 21.03
N ASP A 82 -9.73 -11.68 21.64
CA ASP A 82 -9.14 -10.40 21.26
C ASP A 82 -7.63 -10.38 21.48
N ASN A 83 -6.94 -9.51 20.74
CA ASN A 83 -5.52 -9.26 20.94
C ASN A 83 -5.29 -8.14 21.96
N GLU A 84 -4.03 -7.92 22.34
CA GLU A 84 -3.62 -6.89 23.30
C GLU A 84 -3.97 -5.45 22.87
N PHE A 85 -4.27 -5.26 21.58
CA PHE A 85 -4.64 -3.97 20.98
C PHE A 85 -6.15 -3.81 20.76
N HIS A 86 -6.96 -4.79 21.18
CA HIS A 86 -8.42 -4.78 21.04
C HIS A 86 -8.94 -4.59 19.60
N HIS A 87 -8.18 -5.07 18.59
CA HIS A 87 -8.57 -4.86 17.19
C HIS A 87 -9.87 -5.59 16.81
N TYR A 88 -10.17 -6.75 17.42
CA TYR A 88 -11.42 -7.46 17.14
C TYR A 88 -12.61 -6.76 17.79
N ALA A 89 -12.44 -6.17 18.98
CA ALA A 89 -13.44 -5.28 19.57
C ALA A 89 -13.75 -4.09 18.66
N GLU A 90 -12.72 -3.38 18.19
CA GLU A 90 -12.91 -2.23 17.30
C GLU A 90 -13.57 -2.64 15.98
N LEU A 91 -13.15 -3.77 15.38
CA LEU A 91 -13.76 -4.30 14.18
C LEU A 91 -15.24 -4.61 14.40
N CYS A 92 -15.58 -5.35 15.47
CA CYS A 92 -16.95 -5.71 15.80
C CYS A 92 -17.82 -4.46 16.02
N SER A 93 -17.30 -3.46 16.74
CA SER A 93 -17.98 -2.20 16.97
C SER A 93 -18.19 -1.40 15.67
N SER A 94 -17.15 -1.29 14.83
CA SER A 94 -17.20 -0.52 13.57
C SER A 94 -18.17 -1.11 12.54
N LEU A 95 -18.28 -2.44 12.50
CA LEU A 95 -19.21 -3.14 11.63
C LEU A 95 -20.65 -3.02 12.12
N ALA A 96 -20.88 -2.86 13.43
CA ALA A 96 -22.20 -2.65 14.01
C ALA A 96 -23.24 -3.67 13.49
N GLY A 97 -22.84 -4.94 13.39
CA GLY A 97 -23.68 -6.01 12.86
C GLY A 97 -23.61 -6.24 11.34
N ARG A 98 -23.03 -5.33 10.56
CA ARG A 98 -22.86 -5.54 9.11
C ARG A 98 -21.85 -6.65 8.83
N GLY A 99 -22.05 -7.38 7.73
CA GLY A 99 -21.10 -8.37 7.22
C GLY A 99 -20.10 -7.73 6.25
N VAL A 100 -18.94 -8.37 6.09
CA VAL A 100 -17.88 -7.98 5.15
C VAL A 100 -17.48 -9.16 4.27
N PRO A 101 -16.99 -8.95 3.04
CA PRO A 101 -16.54 -10.07 2.20
C PRO A 101 -15.41 -10.91 2.84
N ASP A 102 -14.50 -10.24 3.55
CA ASP A 102 -13.37 -10.87 4.24
C ASP A 102 -13.06 -10.09 5.54
N LEU A 103 -13.09 -10.80 6.67
CA LEU A 103 -12.81 -10.24 8.00
C LEU A 103 -11.34 -9.90 8.21
N ASN A 104 -10.40 -10.66 7.62
CA ASN A 104 -8.98 -10.37 7.73
C ASN A 104 -8.64 -9.08 7.00
N ASP A 105 -9.21 -8.85 5.82
CA ASP A 105 -9.04 -7.59 5.10
C ASP A 105 -9.62 -6.40 5.87
N ALA A 106 -10.81 -6.57 6.47
CA ALA A 106 -11.42 -5.53 7.30
C ALA A 106 -10.63 -5.27 8.58
N LEU A 107 -10.03 -6.30 9.18
CA LEU A 107 -9.14 -6.19 10.32
C LEU A 107 -7.87 -5.42 9.95
N ILE A 108 -7.27 -5.70 8.79
CA ILE A 108 -6.11 -4.96 8.28
C ILE A 108 -6.45 -3.47 8.13
N ASP A 109 -7.66 -3.11 7.68
CA ASP A 109 -8.08 -1.70 7.60
C ASP A 109 -8.13 -1.03 8.98
N ILE A 110 -8.65 -1.73 10.02
CA ILE A 110 -8.62 -1.23 11.40
C ILE A 110 -7.17 -0.97 11.84
N ILE A 111 -6.30 -1.95 11.64
CA ILE A 111 -4.90 -1.89 12.07
C ILE A 111 -4.13 -0.79 11.33
N LEU A 112 -4.41 -0.54 10.05
CA LEU A 112 -3.73 0.47 9.24
C LEU A 112 -4.24 1.90 9.46
N LYS A 113 -5.39 2.11 10.12
CA LYS A 113 -5.93 3.46 10.38
C LYS A 113 -4.91 4.44 10.96
N PRO A 114 -4.12 4.10 12.01
CA PRO A 114 -3.14 5.03 12.57
C PRO A 114 -2.07 5.43 11.55
N VAL A 115 -1.62 4.48 10.71
CA VAL A 115 -0.64 4.72 9.63
C VAL A 115 -1.21 5.64 8.56
N GLN A 116 -2.45 5.42 8.14
CA GLN A 116 -3.11 6.26 7.14
C GLN A 116 -3.36 7.68 7.66
N GLN A 117 -3.76 7.81 8.93
CA GLN A 117 -3.98 9.09 9.58
C GLN A 117 -2.68 9.89 9.70
N SER A 118 -1.61 9.29 10.22
CA SER A 118 -0.31 9.94 10.34
C SER A 118 0.27 10.32 8.96
N PHE A 119 0.09 9.46 7.95
CA PHE A 119 0.47 9.79 6.57
C PHE A 119 -0.34 10.98 6.03
N SER A 120 -1.65 11.06 6.30
CA SER A 120 -2.48 12.18 5.86
C SER A 120 -2.08 13.53 6.49
N ASN A 121 -1.48 13.51 7.69
CA ASN A 121 -0.99 14.70 8.36
C ASN A 121 0.23 15.31 7.65
N VAL A 122 1.12 14.47 7.11
CA VAL A 122 2.31 14.90 6.35
C VAL A 122 2.02 15.03 4.84
N TYR A 123 1.06 14.28 4.31
CA TYR A 123 0.73 14.27 2.88
C TYR A 123 -0.71 14.69 2.62
N ASN A 124 -0.93 15.98 2.33
CA ASN A 124 -2.23 16.53 1.98
C ASN A 124 -2.15 17.67 0.96
N SER A 125 -3.31 18.06 0.42
CA SER A 125 -3.40 19.06 -0.66
C SER A 125 -2.89 20.45 -0.24
N ARG A 126 -3.08 20.84 1.03
CA ARG A 126 -2.64 22.15 1.54
C ARG A 126 -1.11 22.26 1.57
N ILE A 127 -0.44 21.23 2.07
CA ILE A 127 1.03 21.14 2.09
C ILE A 127 1.58 21.19 0.66
N ILE A 128 0.99 20.44 -0.26
CA ILE A 128 1.44 20.41 -1.66
C ILE A 128 1.22 21.76 -2.34
N GLN A 129 0.08 22.42 -2.11
CA GLN A 129 -0.19 23.77 -2.62
C GLN A 129 0.83 24.77 -2.09
N TYR A 130 1.10 24.75 -0.79
CA TYR A 130 2.11 25.60 -0.16
C TYR A 130 3.49 25.40 -0.79
N ILE A 131 3.94 24.15 -0.96
CA ILE A 131 5.19 23.82 -1.66
C ILE A 131 5.19 24.41 -3.08
N VAL A 132 4.12 24.24 -3.84
CA VAL A 132 4.03 24.73 -5.23
C VAL A 132 4.08 26.26 -5.32
N GLU A 133 3.53 26.97 -4.33
CA GLU A 133 3.52 28.43 -4.24
C GLU A 133 4.87 29.02 -3.80
N HIS A 134 5.63 28.31 -2.96
CA HIS A 134 6.84 28.84 -2.31
C HIS A 134 8.15 28.29 -2.88
N LYS A 135 8.10 27.24 -3.70
CA LYS A 135 9.27 26.71 -4.39
C LYS A 135 9.90 27.71 -5.37
N GLY A 136 11.21 27.67 -5.52
CA GLY A 136 11.96 28.26 -6.62
C GLY A 136 12.87 29.40 -6.19
N PRO A 137 13.87 29.77 -7.00
CA PRO A 137 14.76 30.90 -6.71
C PRO A 137 14.02 32.25 -6.71
N SER A 138 12.85 32.32 -7.33
CA SER A 138 11.94 33.48 -7.32
C SER A 138 10.74 33.32 -6.38
N GLY A 139 10.61 32.15 -5.72
CA GLY A 139 9.62 31.96 -4.66
C GLY A 139 10.02 32.75 -3.41
N ARG A 140 9.10 32.91 -2.46
CA ARG A 140 9.41 33.57 -1.17
C ARG A 140 10.36 32.77 -0.28
N GLY A 141 10.81 31.59 -0.75
CA GLY A 141 11.44 30.58 0.08
C GLY A 141 10.40 29.84 0.91
N VAL A 142 10.67 28.57 1.21
CA VAL A 142 9.91 27.83 2.20
C VAL A 142 10.42 28.23 3.58
N GLU A 143 9.51 28.55 4.50
CA GLU A 143 9.88 28.94 5.86
C GLU A 143 10.55 27.76 6.59
N PRO A 144 11.67 27.97 7.32
CA PRO A 144 12.32 26.91 8.09
C PRO A 144 11.36 26.18 9.04
N ALA A 145 10.46 26.94 9.69
CA ALA A 145 9.44 26.38 10.57
C ALA A 145 8.47 25.42 9.88
N PHE A 146 8.22 25.61 8.57
CA PHE A 146 7.42 24.67 7.77
C PHE A 146 8.19 23.36 7.55
N LEU A 147 9.50 23.43 7.23
CA LEU A 147 10.32 22.23 7.07
C LEU A 147 10.40 21.42 8.37
N ASP A 148 10.57 22.10 9.51
CA ASP A 148 10.57 21.47 10.84
C ASP A 148 9.22 20.79 11.16
N ASP A 149 8.10 21.40 10.78
CA ASP A 149 6.76 20.82 10.96
C ASP A 149 6.56 19.57 10.07
N ILE A 150 7.02 19.62 8.81
CA ILE A 150 7.00 18.45 7.92
C ILE A 150 7.86 17.32 8.47
N GLU A 151 9.05 17.61 8.96
CA GLU A 151 9.95 16.61 9.57
C GLU A 151 9.29 15.93 10.77
N LYS A 152 8.69 16.71 11.68
CA LYS A 152 7.95 16.17 12.83
C LYS A 152 6.79 15.27 12.41
N LYS A 153 5.98 15.71 11.44
CA LYS A 153 4.84 14.93 10.93
C LYS A 153 5.27 13.65 10.22
N ALA A 154 6.35 13.71 9.45
CA ALA A 154 6.93 12.53 8.81
C ALA A 154 7.45 11.52 9.85
N PHE A 155 8.11 12.01 10.91
CA PHE A 155 8.58 11.14 11.98
C PHE A 155 7.43 10.43 12.71
N GLN A 156 6.33 11.15 13.00
CA GLN A 156 5.10 10.52 13.54
C GLN A 156 4.53 9.45 12.61
N PHE A 157 4.56 9.69 11.30
CA PHE A 157 4.20 8.67 10.31
C PHE A 157 5.14 7.46 10.37
N PHE A 158 6.46 7.66 10.45
CA PHE A 158 7.42 6.57 10.51
C PHE A 158 7.24 5.73 11.78
N GLN A 159 7.00 6.36 12.93
CA GLN A 159 6.69 5.66 14.19
C GLN A 159 5.41 4.82 14.10
N SER A 160 4.36 5.32 13.42
CA SER A 160 3.15 4.53 13.22
C SER A 160 3.38 3.30 12.33
N VAL A 161 4.28 3.41 11.33
CA VAL A 161 4.69 2.27 10.50
C VAL A 161 5.50 1.26 11.33
N GLU A 162 6.41 1.74 12.19
CA GLU A 162 7.15 0.88 13.13
C GLU A 162 6.22 0.06 14.02
N GLN A 163 5.23 0.71 14.65
CA GLN A 163 4.24 0.05 15.50
C GLN A 163 3.41 -0.97 14.72
N PHE A 164 3.00 -0.62 13.50
CA PHE A 164 2.27 -1.52 12.62
C PHE A 164 3.08 -2.79 12.31
N LEU A 165 4.35 -2.64 11.94
CA LEU A 165 5.20 -3.78 11.58
C LEU A 165 5.59 -4.62 12.81
N GLY A 166 5.81 -3.98 13.95
CA GLY A 166 5.98 -4.66 15.23
C GLY A 166 4.78 -5.53 15.60
N SER A 167 3.55 -5.05 15.33
CA SER A 167 2.32 -5.81 15.62
C SER A 167 2.13 -7.07 14.75
N ARG A 168 2.83 -7.17 13.60
CA ARG A 168 2.81 -8.35 12.73
C ARG A 168 3.77 -9.46 13.16
N GLY A 169 4.62 -9.20 14.15
CA GLY A 169 5.67 -10.14 14.56
C GLY A 169 6.87 -10.18 13.60
N ASP A 170 7.05 -9.16 12.76
CA ASP A 170 8.10 -9.06 11.75
C ASP A 170 9.52 -8.81 12.32
N GLY A 171 9.78 -9.24 13.56
CA GLY A 171 11.03 -9.01 14.29
C GLY A 171 11.12 -7.60 14.88
N SER A 172 12.29 -7.28 15.44
CA SER A 172 12.57 -5.97 16.04
C SER A 172 12.81 -4.93 14.93
N ILE A 173 11.75 -4.56 14.22
CA ILE A 173 11.77 -3.47 13.26
C ILE A 173 11.85 -2.16 14.02
N VAL A 174 12.82 -1.33 13.65
CA VAL A 174 13.04 -0.02 14.28
C VAL A 174 13.25 1.03 13.20
N ILE A 175 12.76 2.24 13.44
CA ILE A 175 13.07 3.41 12.61
C ILE A 175 14.41 3.99 13.04
N GLU A 176 15.39 3.97 12.14
CA GLU A 176 16.67 4.60 12.32
C GLU A 176 16.51 6.14 12.27
N GLU A 177 16.54 6.79 13.43
CA GLU A 177 16.33 8.24 13.55
C GLU A 177 17.30 9.08 12.70
N THR A 178 18.55 8.64 12.54
CA THR A 178 19.56 9.32 11.70
C THR A 178 19.16 9.34 10.23
N ALA A 179 18.60 8.25 9.71
CA ALA A 179 18.08 8.19 8.35
C ALA A 179 16.80 9.04 8.19
N ALA A 180 15.94 9.08 9.21
CA ALA A 180 14.73 9.91 9.21
C ALA A 180 15.05 11.41 9.09
N LYS A 181 16.12 11.87 9.75
CA LYS A 181 16.60 13.27 9.67
C LYS A 181 17.12 13.69 8.30
N GLU A 182 17.34 12.75 7.37
CA GLU A 182 17.68 13.09 5.99
C GLU A 182 16.50 13.67 5.19
N LEU A 183 15.27 13.57 5.71
CA LEU A 183 14.10 14.15 5.05
C LEU A 183 14.25 15.66 4.82
N HIS A 184 14.68 16.38 5.86
CA HIS A 184 14.82 17.84 5.83
C HIS A 184 15.80 18.29 4.74
N PRO A 185 17.09 17.85 4.71
CA PRO A 185 18.03 18.28 3.68
C PRO A 185 17.62 17.82 2.28
N LEU A 186 16.97 16.66 2.12
CA LEU A 186 16.44 16.22 0.81
C LEU A 186 15.31 17.13 0.31
N LEU A 187 14.38 17.49 1.20
CA LEU A 187 13.26 18.36 0.87
C LEU A 187 13.75 19.78 0.58
N GLU A 188 14.62 20.32 1.43
CA GLU A 188 15.24 21.64 1.25
C GLU A 188 16.00 21.71 -0.08
N ALA A 189 16.85 20.71 -0.37
CA ALA A 189 17.58 20.63 -1.62
C ALA A 189 16.63 20.57 -2.83
N ALA A 190 15.56 19.79 -2.79
CA ALA A 190 14.58 19.71 -3.86
C ALA A 190 13.88 21.06 -4.09
N LEU A 191 13.51 21.76 -3.01
CA LEU A 191 12.84 23.06 -3.05
C LEU A 191 13.75 24.17 -3.60
N LEU A 192 15.03 24.19 -3.22
CA LEU A 192 16.03 25.12 -3.74
C LEU A 192 16.34 24.87 -5.23
N GLN A 193 16.36 23.60 -5.64
CA GLN A 193 16.61 23.16 -7.01
C GLN A 193 15.39 23.25 -7.94
N SER A 194 14.28 23.81 -7.47
CA SER A 194 13.01 23.88 -8.20
C SER A 194 12.99 24.96 -9.30
N THR A 195 14.12 25.17 -9.95
CA THR A 195 14.16 25.78 -11.27
C THR A 195 13.27 24.96 -12.21
N ASP A 196 12.41 25.65 -12.95
CA ASP A 196 11.76 25.05 -14.11
C ASP A 196 12.82 24.32 -14.94
N PRO A 197 12.51 23.12 -15.48
CA PRO A 197 13.45 22.35 -16.27
C PRO A 197 14.21 23.26 -17.21
N ASP A 198 15.54 23.13 -17.22
CA ASP A 198 16.36 23.70 -18.28
C ASP A 198 15.61 23.56 -19.61
N LYS A 199 15.57 24.64 -20.41
CA LYS A 199 15.14 24.61 -21.81
C LYS A 199 15.74 23.41 -22.60
N ALA A 200 16.82 22.82 -22.07
CA ALA A 200 17.53 21.65 -22.56
C ALA A 200 16.69 20.37 -22.76
N LEU A 201 15.56 20.15 -22.09
CA LEU A 201 14.72 18.95 -22.31
C LEU A 201 13.57 19.14 -23.30
N SER A 202 13.44 20.33 -23.91
CA SER A 202 12.43 20.74 -24.91
C SER A 202 11.49 19.65 -25.47
N GLY A 203 10.37 19.49 -24.76
CA GLY A 203 9.14 18.79 -25.13
C GLY A 203 7.99 19.46 -24.38
N ALA A 204 6.84 19.66 -25.03
CA ALA A 204 5.73 20.46 -24.48
C ALA A 204 5.13 19.91 -23.16
N SER A 205 5.39 18.64 -22.84
CA SER A 205 4.95 17.95 -21.62
C SER A 205 5.87 18.16 -20.40
N ALA A 206 7.12 18.56 -20.59
CA ALA A 206 8.07 18.84 -19.50
C ALA A 206 7.77 20.14 -18.72
N LYS A 207 6.63 20.79 -18.99
CA LYS A 207 6.33 22.14 -18.49
C LYS A 207 5.94 22.24 -17.02
N LYS A 208 5.69 21.13 -16.30
CA LYS A 208 5.33 21.20 -14.89
C LYS A 208 5.83 19.99 -14.11
N LEU A 209 6.78 20.23 -13.22
CA LEU A 209 7.18 19.22 -12.22
C LEU A 209 5.97 18.86 -11.35
N HIS A 210 5.68 17.56 -11.25
CA HIS A 210 4.58 17.02 -10.47
C HIS A 210 4.96 16.92 -8.99
N TRP A 211 4.90 18.06 -8.28
CA TRP A 211 5.30 18.16 -6.87
C TRP A 211 4.57 17.20 -5.94
N HIS A 212 3.31 16.87 -6.22
CA HIS A 212 2.59 15.85 -5.47
C HIS A 212 3.26 14.48 -5.55
N ILE A 213 3.87 14.11 -6.69
CA ILE A 213 4.64 12.86 -6.85
C ILE A 213 6.00 12.98 -6.17
N ILE A 214 6.76 14.05 -6.46
CA ILE A 214 8.11 14.23 -5.91
C ILE A 214 8.09 14.29 -4.39
N TYR A 215 7.17 15.06 -3.81
CA TYR A 215 7.02 15.18 -2.37
C TYR A 215 6.65 13.85 -1.72
N CYS A 216 5.70 13.10 -2.31
CA CYS A 216 5.34 11.77 -1.84
C CYS A 216 6.53 10.81 -1.90
N TRP A 217 7.25 10.84 -3.02
CA TRP A 217 8.45 10.03 -3.22
C TRP A 217 9.52 10.33 -2.18
N ILE A 218 9.79 11.60 -1.86
CA ILE A 218 10.75 11.99 -0.82
C ILE A 218 10.35 11.36 0.53
N ILE A 219 9.12 11.54 0.99
CA ILE A 219 8.63 10.98 2.27
C ILE A 219 8.80 9.45 2.30
N LEU A 220 8.30 8.75 1.28
CA LEU A 220 8.30 7.29 1.25
C LEU A 220 9.70 6.72 1.04
N SER A 221 10.56 7.39 0.27
CA SER A 221 11.95 6.96 0.09
C SER A 221 12.75 7.07 1.39
N THR A 222 12.54 8.12 2.18
CA THR A 222 13.15 8.27 3.50
C THR A 222 12.62 7.23 4.49
N LEU A 223 11.32 6.94 4.49
CA LEU A 223 10.74 5.86 5.31
C LEU A 223 11.45 4.54 5.02
N ILE A 224 11.53 4.13 3.75
CA ILE A 224 12.14 2.85 3.38
C ILE A 224 13.61 2.79 3.79
N LYS A 225 14.34 3.91 3.68
CA LYS A 225 15.74 3.98 4.12
C LYS A 225 15.88 3.81 5.65
N ALA A 226 14.92 4.37 6.41
CA ALA A 226 14.96 4.39 7.87
C ALA A 226 14.57 3.06 8.52
N ILE A 227 13.78 2.21 7.86
CA ILE A 227 13.36 0.91 8.42
C ILE A 227 14.55 -0.06 8.51
N LYS A 228 14.77 -0.67 9.70
CA LYS A 228 15.83 -1.68 9.97
C LYS A 228 15.30 -2.93 10.68
N PRO A 229 15.85 -4.13 10.43
CA PRO A 229 16.73 -4.46 9.30
C PRO A 229 15.97 -4.26 7.98
N GLY A 230 16.69 -4.03 6.88
CA GLY A 230 16.09 -3.64 5.60
C GLY A 230 14.90 -4.54 5.23
N TYR A 231 13.69 -4.01 5.41
CA TYR A 231 12.46 -4.70 5.08
C TYR A 231 12.21 -4.51 3.59
N ASP A 232 11.85 -5.57 2.88
CA ASP A 232 11.71 -5.56 1.42
C ASP A 232 10.42 -4.83 0.97
N PHE A 233 10.33 -3.54 1.27
CA PHE A 233 9.23 -2.66 0.91
C PHE A 233 9.31 -2.17 -0.55
N ASP A 234 10.23 -2.71 -1.33
CA ASP A 234 10.74 -2.04 -2.52
C ASP A 234 9.74 -1.99 -3.68
N GLN A 235 8.75 -2.87 -3.65
CA GLN A 235 7.72 -2.97 -4.70
C GLN A 235 6.29 -2.87 -4.19
N ARG A 236 6.04 -3.07 -2.90
CA ARG A 236 4.68 -3.20 -2.34
C ARG A 236 4.35 -2.26 -1.19
N LEU A 237 5.25 -1.38 -0.74
CA LEU A 237 4.96 -0.44 0.36
C LEU A 237 3.61 0.27 0.26
N ILE A 238 3.30 0.82 -0.92
CA ILE A 238 2.05 1.55 -1.14
C ILE A 238 0.84 0.63 -0.99
N ASP A 239 0.96 -0.62 -1.44
CA ASP A 239 -0.10 -1.62 -1.40
C ASP A 239 -0.25 -2.22 0.01
N ASP A 240 0.86 -2.59 0.65
CA ASP A 240 0.92 -3.19 1.99
C ASP A 240 0.43 -2.25 3.08
N LEU A 241 0.75 -0.95 2.97
CA LEU A 241 0.26 0.09 3.87
C LEU A 241 -1.06 0.72 3.38
N ARG A 242 -1.59 0.25 2.24
CA ARG A 242 -2.82 0.78 1.60
C ARG A 242 -2.81 2.31 1.45
N LEU A 243 -1.66 2.91 1.14
CA LEU A 243 -1.50 4.37 1.08
C LEU A 243 -2.28 5.01 -0.07
N GLU A 244 -2.71 4.22 -1.05
CA GLU A 244 -3.56 4.67 -2.16
C GLU A 244 -4.85 5.34 -1.67
N TRP A 245 -5.39 4.91 -0.52
CA TRP A 245 -6.58 5.47 0.12
C TRP A 245 -6.37 6.90 0.62
N VAL A 246 -5.13 7.31 0.86
CA VAL A 246 -4.79 8.70 1.22
C VAL A 246 -4.33 9.47 -0.02
N ILE A 247 -3.49 8.86 -0.86
CA ILE A 247 -2.89 9.52 -2.03
C ILE A 247 -3.98 9.94 -3.05
N ARG A 248 -4.92 9.05 -3.39
CA ARG A 248 -5.92 9.33 -4.44
C ARG A 248 -6.85 10.49 -4.07
N PRO A 249 -7.43 10.57 -2.84
CA PRO A 249 -8.21 11.74 -2.45
C PRO A 249 -7.41 13.05 -2.46
N VAL A 250 -6.15 13.02 -2.03
CA VAL A 250 -5.28 14.21 -2.08
C VAL A 250 -5.11 14.70 -3.52
N TRP A 251 -4.86 13.78 -4.46
CA TRP A 251 -4.73 14.12 -5.88
C TRP A 251 -6.04 14.57 -6.51
N HIS A 252 -7.17 13.98 -6.11
CA HIS A 252 -8.48 14.44 -6.53
C HIS A 252 -8.74 15.88 -6.10
N ASN A 253 -8.42 16.22 -4.84
CA ASN A 253 -8.53 17.58 -4.31
C ASN A 253 -7.59 18.59 -4.99
N LEU A 254 -6.50 18.10 -5.61
CA LEU A 254 -5.60 18.91 -6.46
C LEU A 254 -6.10 19.02 -7.92
N GLY A 255 -7.27 18.46 -8.24
CA GLY A 255 -7.92 18.54 -9.55
C GLY A 255 -7.56 17.42 -10.53
N LEU A 256 -6.97 16.32 -10.07
CA LEU A 256 -6.67 15.17 -10.92
C LEU A 256 -7.90 14.26 -11.06
N ASN A 257 -8.12 13.75 -12.27
CA ASN A 257 -9.11 12.71 -12.53
C ASN A 257 -8.55 11.31 -12.21
N ALA A 258 -9.42 10.31 -12.21
CA ALA A 258 -9.05 8.92 -11.89
C ALA A 258 -7.95 8.36 -12.82
N GLU A 259 -8.01 8.66 -14.12
CA GLU A 259 -7.04 8.18 -15.11
C GLU A 259 -5.64 8.78 -14.87
N LYS A 260 -5.54 10.11 -14.70
CA LYS A 260 -4.26 10.76 -14.38
C LYS A 260 -3.74 10.31 -13.01
N SER A 261 -4.63 10.11 -12.04
CA SER A 261 -4.26 9.56 -10.73
C SER A 261 -3.67 8.16 -10.87
N ALA A 262 -4.26 7.26 -11.67
CA ALA A 262 -3.70 5.94 -11.91
C ALA A 262 -2.30 6.01 -12.56
N GLY A 263 -2.13 6.85 -13.58
CA GLY A 263 -0.83 7.06 -14.22
C GLY A 263 0.24 7.62 -13.27
N HIS A 264 -0.11 8.61 -12.44
CA HIS A 264 0.81 9.18 -11.46
C HIS A 264 1.19 8.19 -10.35
N LEU A 265 0.29 7.27 -10.00
CA LEU A 265 0.59 6.24 -9.01
C LEU A 265 1.59 5.22 -9.56
N LEU A 266 1.43 4.80 -10.82
CA LEU A 266 2.42 3.97 -11.49
C LEU A 266 3.78 4.66 -11.57
N LEU A 267 3.81 5.96 -11.90
CA LEU A 267 5.04 6.74 -11.89
C LEU A 267 5.70 6.75 -10.51
N LEU A 268 4.94 6.99 -9.44
CA LEU A 268 5.45 6.95 -8.07
C LEU A 268 6.03 5.56 -7.71
N LYS A 269 5.33 4.48 -8.05
CA LYS A 269 5.80 3.09 -7.84
C LYS A 269 7.12 2.83 -8.58
N ILE A 270 7.25 3.25 -9.84
CA ILE A 270 8.50 3.12 -10.61
C ILE A 270 9.65 3.90 -9.94
N LEU A 271 9.40 5.13 -9.50
CA LEU A 271 10.43 5.95 -8.84
C LEU A 271 10.89 5.33 -7.51
N LEU A 272 9.99 4.69 -6.75
CA LEU A 272 10.33 3.99 -5.51
C LEU A 272 11.12 2.69 -5.78
N GLN A 273 10.72 1.92 -6.78
CA GLN A 273 11.40 0.70 -7.21
C GLN A 273 12.86 0.97 -7.60
N PHE A 274 13.10 2.05 -8.35
CA PHE A 274 14.44 2.44 -8.79
C PHE A 274 15.13 3.42 -7.84
N ARG A 275 14.67 3.59 -6.60
CA ARG A 275 15.29 4.55 -5.65
C ARG A 275 16.77 4.24 -5.36
N GLY A 276 17.16 2.96 -5.35
CA GLY A 276 18.53 2.54 -5.07
C GLY A 276 19.53 3.12 -6.08
N TRP A 277 19.09 3.35 -7.33
CA TRP A 277 19.84 4.07 -8.35
C TRP A 277 20.27 5.45 -7.88
N LEU A 278 19.42 6.19 -7.18
CA LEU A 278 19.73 7.57 -6.82
C LEU A 278 21.01 7.66 -5.96
N PHE A 279 21.42 6.54 -5.37
CA PHE A 279 22.59 6.42 -4.51
C PHE A 279 23.67 5.45 -5.05
N SER A 280 23.52 4.90 -6.27
CA SER A 280 24.41 3.89 -6.90
C SER A 280 24.62 4.15 -8.40
N PRO A 281 25.55 3.49 -9.14
CA PRO A 281 25.66 3.68 -10.60
C PRO A 281 24.33 3.44 -11.31
N ALA A 282 24.12 4.12 -12.44
CA ALA A 282 22.81 4.16 -13.07
C ALA A 282 22.32 2.81 -13.59
N PRO A 283 21.10 2.34 -13.21
CA PRO A 283 20.45 1.25 -13.88
C PRO A 283 20.35 1.65 -15.34
N ARG A 284 20.56 0.67 -16.18
CA ARG A 284 20.44 0.88 -17.61
C ARG A 284 18.97 1.20 -17.85
N LEU A 285 18.67 2.19 -18.70
CA LEU A 285 17.28 2.49 -19.11
C LEU A 285 16.52 1.22 -19.51
N GLN A 286 17.23 0.23 -20.06
CA GLN A 286 16.74 -1.11 -20.32
C GLN A 286 16.03 -1.75 -19.11
N GLU A 287 16.67 -1.78 -17.94
CA GLU A 287 16.13 -2.41 -16.72
C GLU A 287 14.80 -1.74 -16.32
N ILE A 288 14.73 -0.42 -16.44
CA ILE A 288 13.49 0.34 -16.19
C ILE A 288 12.41 -0.05 -17.20
N LEU A 289 12.74 -0.05 -18.50
CA LEU A 289 11.76 -0.34 -19.55
C LEU A 289 11.30 -1.80 -19.60
N GLU A 290 12.06 -2.72 -19.00
CA GLU A 290 11.71 -4.14 -18.93
C GLU A 290 10.62 -4.42 -17.88
N THR A 291 10.45 -3.56 -16.87
CA THR A 291 9.44 -3.76 -15.83
C THR A 291 8.01 -3.63 -16.36
N GLN A 292 7.08 -4.33 -15.70
CA GLN A 292 5.68 -4.33 -16.08
C GLN A 292 5.04 -2.96 -15.79
N GLU A 293 5.42 -2.35 -14.67
CA GLU A 293 4.96 -1.05 -14.21
C GLU A 293 5.35 0.04 -15.21
N ALA A 294 6.59 0.02 -15.71
CA ALA A 294 7.05 0.96 -16.72
C ALA A 294 6.30 0.78 -18.05
N LYS A 295 6.09 -0.45 -18.51
CA LYS A 295 5.33 -0.71 -19.74
C LYS A 295 3.87 -0.24 -19.63
N GLN A 296 3.24 -0.45 -18.48
CA GLN A 296 1.89 0.04 -18.20
C GLN A 296 1.84 1.57 -18.16
N TYR A 297 2.75 2.21 -17.43
CA TYR A 297 2.83 3.67 -17.35
C TYR A 297 3.10 4.33 -18.71
N LEU A 298 4.00 3.74 -19.50
CA LEU A 298 4.31 4.18 -20.86
C LEU A 298 3.23 3.82 -21.87
N GLN A 299 2.17 3.11 -21.47
CA GLN A 299 1.07 2.69 -22.34
C GLN A 299 1.58 1.95 -23.59
N VAL A 300 2.48 0.98 -23.40
CA VAL A 300 3.08 0.23 -24.51
C VAL A 300 2.00 -0.60 -25.20
N ASN A 301 1.65 -0.23 -26.43
CA ASN A 301 0.53 -0.80 -27.16
C ASN A 301 0.94 -1.22 -28.57
N ARG A 302 0.31 -2.30 -29.08
CA ARG A 302 0.54 -2.79 -30.44
C ARG A 302 -0.43 -2.14 -31.42
N TYR A 303 0.10 -1.51 -32.47
CA TYR A 303 -0.68 -0.99 -33.60
C TYR A 303 0.00 -1.36 -34.92
N LYS A 304 -0.73 -2.04 -35.80
CA LYS A 304 -0.22 -2.58 -37.08
C LYS A 304 1.08 -3.39 -36.90
N SER A 305 1.08 -4.30 -35.92
CA SER A 305 2.22 -5.15 -35.55
C SER A 305 3.46 -4.42 -35.01
N ILE A 306 3.38 -3.11 -34.77
CA ILE A 306 4.46 -2.31 -34.19
C ILE A 306 4.09 -1.95 -32.74
N LEU A 307 5.02 -2.13 -31.80
CA LEU A 307 4.86 -1.65 -30.42
C LEU A 307 5.24 -0.17 -30.32
N TRP A 308 4.30 0.65 -29.87
CA TRP A 308 4.45 2.08 -29.62
C TRP A 308 4.38 2.36 -28.12
N PHE A 309 5.04 3.43 -27.67
CA PHE A 309 4.91 3.90 -26.31
C PHE A 309 4.62 5.41 -26.26
N ASN A 310 4.02 5.85 -25.17
CA ASN A 310 3.59 7.23 -24.98
C ASN A 310 4.81 8.14 -24.75
N LYS A 311 5.01 9.07 -25.70
CA LYS A 311 6.08 10.06 -25.67
C LYS A 311 6.06 10.92 -24.40
N GLU A 312 4.90 11.45 -24.02
CA GLU A 312 4.77 12.39 -22.90
C GLU A 312 5.07 11.68 -21.59
N ALA A 313 4.53 10.47 -21.41
CA ALA A 313 4.83 9.62 -20.26
C ALA A 313 6.34 9.36 -20.13
N PHE A 314 7.00 8.99 -21.23
CA PHE A 314 8.44 8.73 -21.26
C PHE A 314 9.28 9.96 -20.90
N GLU A 315 8.96 11.12 -21.50
CA GLU A 315 9.64 12.38 -21.20
C GLU A 315 9.44 12.79 -19.74
N THR A 316 8.24 12.62 -19.19
CA THR A 316 7.93 12.88 -17.77
C THR A 316 8.69 11.95 -16.83
N LEU A 317 8.76 10.65 -17.12
CA LEU A 317 9.51 9.67 -16.32
C LEU A 317 10.99 10.04 -16.23
N LEU A 318 11.62 10.28 -17.38
CA LEU A 318 13.03 10.67 -17.43
C LEU A 318 13.27 12.02 -16.75
N PHE A 319 12.32 12.94 -16.84
CA PHE A 319 12.40 14.21 -16.15
C PHE A 319 12.34 14.05 -14.63
N CYS A 320 11.47 13.19 -14.10
CA CYS A 320 11.45 12.87 -12.67
C CYS A 320 12.78 12.28 -12.20
N PHE A 321 13.36 11.32 -12.94
CA PHE A 321 14.68 10.78 -12.60
C PHE A 321 15.78 11.85 -12.63
N TYR A 322 15.79 12.71 -13.66
CA TYR A 322 16.73 13.83 -13.72
C TYR A 322 16.53 14.81 -12.56
N PHE A 323 15.29 15.06 -12.16
CA PHE A 323 15.01 15.95 -11.03
C PHE A 323 15.58 15.38 -9.72
N LEU A 324 15.40 14.08 -9.49
CA LEU A 324 15.92 13.38 -8.32
C LEU A 324 17.45 13.17 -8.39
N ARG A 325 18.03 13.17 -9.58
CA ARG A 325 19.47 12.94 -9.83
C ARG A 325 19.98 13.83 -10.98
N LYS A 326 20.67 14.92 -10.67
CA LYS A 326 21.03 15.91 -11.71
C LYS A 326 22.19 15.48 -12.62
N ASP A 327 23.09 14.65 -12.13
CA ASP A 327 24.29 14.17 -12.84
C ASP A 327 23.96 13.30 -14.08
N ILE A 328 22.77 12.70 -14.13
CA ILE A 328 22.33 11.86 -15.27
C ILE A 328 21.80 12.66 -16.47
N ILE A 329 21.90 14.00 -16.47
CA ILE A 329 21.36 14.85 -17.54
C ILE A 329 21.87 14.46 -18.94
N SER A 330 23.14 14.05 -19.04
CA SER A 330 23.74 13.60 -20.30
C SER A 330 23.08 12.32 -20.81
N SER A 331 22.87 11.35 -19.93
CA SER A 331 22.16 10.09 -20.19
C SER A 331 20.71 10.35 -20.59
N VAL A 332 19.99 11.20 -19.84
CA VAL A 332 18.60 11.56 -20.16
C VAL A 332 18.48 12.20 -21.53
N ARG A 333 19.36 13.16 -21.87
CA ARG A 333 19.40 13.76 -23.21
C ARG A 333 19.70 12.74 -24.31
N LYS A 334 20.57 11.75 -24.04
CA LYS A 334 20.87 10.65 -24.98
C LYS A 334 19.63 9.78 -25.21
N TRP A 335 18.94 9.37 -24.14
CA TRP A 335 17.75 8.53 -24.22
C TRP A 335 16.58 9.20 -24.95
N ILE A 336 16.35 10.49 -24.72
CA ILE A 336 15.34 11.26 -25.46
C ILE A 336 15.69 11.31 -26.96
N ARG A 337 16.97 11.54 -27.31
CA ARG A 337 17.42 11.52 -28.71
C ARG A 337 17.24 10.15 -29.37
N MET A 338 17.53 9.06 -28.64
CA MET A 338 17.31 7.69 -29.09
C MET A 338 15.83 7.43 -29.37
N ALA A 339 14.94 7.75 -28.42
CA ALA A 339 13.49 7.61 -28.55
C ALA A 339 12.94 8.39 -29.76
N LYS A 340 13.38 9.63 -29.96
CA LYS A 340 13.03 10.45 -31.14
C LYS A 340 13.51 9.80 -32.44
N LYS A 341 14.74 9.27 -32.49
CA LYS A 341 15.31 8.61 -33.69
C LYS A 341 14.51 7.40 -34.13
N VAL A 342 13.98 6.62 -33.18
CA VAL A 342 13.14 5.45 -33.47
C VAL A 342 11.65 5.78 -33.55
N ASN A 343 11.30 7.06 -33.54
CA ASN A 343 9.93 7.56 -33.57
C ASN A 343 9.03 6.92 -32.49
N TYR A 344 9.56 6.76 -31.28
CA TYR A 344 8.86 6.19 -30.12
C TYR A 344 8.30 4.76 -30.33
N ARG A 345 8.98 3.97 -31.19
CA ARG A 345 8.76 2.53 -31.32
C ARG A 345 9.52 1.79 -30.22
N PHE A 346 8.80 1.01 -29.41
CA PHE A 346 9.35 0.40 -28.21
C PHE A 346 10.44 -0.63 -28.52
N GLU A 347 10.18 -1.58 -29.42
CA GLU A 347 11.15 -2.62 -29.81
C GLU A 347 12.44 -2.02 -30.37
N LYS A 348 12.32 -1.02 -31.24
CA LYS A 348 13.48 -0.32 -31.83
C LYS A 348 14.27 0.48 -30.81
N LEU A 349 13.61 1.04 -29.79
CA LEU A 349 14.31 1.69 -28.68
C LEU A 349 15.11 0.67 -27.88
N MET A 350 14.51 -0.48 -27.55
CA MET A 350 15.18 -1.57 -26.82
C MET A 350 16.39 -2.12 -27.59
N GLU A 351 16.24 -2.40 -28.89
CA GLU A 351 17.35 -2.81 -29.78
C GLU A 351 18.51 -1.79 -29.73
N LEU A 352 18.19 -0.50 -29.82
CA LEU A 352 19.20 0.56 -29.81
C LEU A 352 19.89 0.68 -28.45
N ILE A 353 19.16 0.52 -27.34
CA ILE A 353 19.74 0.52 -25.99
C ILE A 353 20.70 -0.65 -25.81
N MET A 354 20.29 -1.86 -26.22
CA MET A 354 21.12 -3.07 -26.10
C MET A 354 22.43 -2.92 -26.90
N PHE A 355 22.35 -2.46 -28.15
CA PHE A 355 23.53 -2.22 -28.99
C PHE A 355 24.56 -1.29 -28.33
N PHE A 356 24.10 -0.16 -27.74
CA PHE A 356 25.01 0.76 -27.05
C PHE A 356 25.53 0.23 -25.71
N SER A 357 24.85 -0.74 -25.10
CA SER A 357 25.28 -1.37 -23.85
C SER A 357 26.36 -2.44 -24.07
N GLU A 358 26.38 -3.05 -25.26
CA GLU A 358 27.37 -4.05 -25.68
C GLU A 358 28.66 -3.40 -26.20
N CYS A 359 28.59 -2.27 -26.91
CA CYS A 359 29.78 -1.55 -27.39
C CYS A 359 30.60 -0.82 -26.29
N HIS A 360 30.12 -0.81 -25.04
CA HIS A 360 30.79 -0.19 -23.89
C HIS A 360 31.19 -1.21 -22.79
N ARG A 361 31.01 -2.50 -23.05
CA ARG A 361 31.71 -3.58 -22.36
C ARG A 361 32.96 -3.94 -23.16
#